data_AF-A0A534J078-F1
#
_entry.id   AF-A0A534J078-F1
#
_cell.length_a   1.000
_cell.length_b   1.000
_cell.length_c   1.000
_cell.angle_alpha   90.00
_cell.angle_beta   90.00
_cell.angle_gamma   90.00
#
_symmetry.space_group_name_H-M   'P 1'
#
loop_
_entity.id
_entity.type
_entity.pdbx_description
1 polymer ?
#
loop_
_entity_poly.entity_id
_entity_poly.type
_entity_poly.pdbx_seq_one_letter_code
_entity_poly.pdbx_strand_id
1 'polypeptide(L)' 'MTSTAEVVIRVFRVSGYVTGPCPKCSKEERGLVMFEDYALGWECLSCGEIGRADRVEWIEGRDPALADLDDESE' A
#
# COMPACT_ATOMS: atom_id res chain seq x y z
N MET A 1 3.96 25.25 -15.49
CA MET A 1 4.57 23.91 -15.61
C MET A 1 4.34 23.20 -14.28
N THR A 2 3.14 22.66 -14.06
CA THR A 2 2.86 21.84 -12.89
C THR A 2 3.55 20.51 -13.11
N SER A 3 4.68 20.31 -12.43
CA SER A 3 5.28 18.98 -12.31
C SER A 3 4.29 18.13 -11.51
N THR A 4 3.43 17.38 -12.19
CA THR A 4 2.62 16.32 -11.57
C THR A 4 3.63 15.25 -11.17
N ALA A 5 4.09 15.33 -9.93
CA ALA A 5 5.01 14.34 -9.38
C ALA A 5 4.34 12.96 -9.48
N GLU A 6 5.05 12.01 -10.11
CA GLU A 6 4.64 10.61 -10.24
C GLU A 6 4.27 10.04 -8.86
N VAL A 7 3.08 9.46 -8.74
CA VAL A 7 2.61 8.80 -7.51
C VAL A 7 3.16 7.38 -7.50
N VAL A 8 4.29 7.20 -6.82
CA VAL A 8 4.91 5.88 -6.60
C VAL A 8 4.51 5.34 -5.24
N ILE A 9 3.96 4.12 -5.20
CA ILE A 9 3.70 3.40 -3.95
C ILE A 9 4.67 2.23 -3.77
N ARG A 10 5.06 1.97 -2.52
CA ARG A 10 5.91 0.83 -2.15
C ARG A 10 5.10 -0.19 -1.37
N VAL A 11 5.08 -1.43 -1.85
CA VAL A 11 4.11 -2.45 -1.42
C VAL A 11 4.81 -3.76 -1.10
N PHE A 12 4.55 -4.34 0.07
CA PHE A 12 5.02 -5.68 0.38
C PHE A 12 4.33 -6.70 -0.51
N ARG A 13 5.11 -7.47 -1.27
CA ARG A 13 4.59 -8.40 -2.28
C ARG A 13 3.68 -9.47 -1.70
N VAL A 14 3.97 -9.92 -0.48
CA VAL A 14 3.25 -11.02 0.17
C VAL A 14 1.95 -10.56 0.80
N SER A 15 1.95 -9.42 1.50
CA SER A 15 0.77 -8.93 2.24
C SER A 15 -0.10 -7.95 1.46
N GLY A 16 0.43 -7.32 0.41
CA GLY A 16 -0.22 -6.20 -0.26
C GLY A 16 -0.25 -4.92 0.59
N TYR A 17 0.49 -4.88 1.71
CA TYR A 17 0.58 -3.71 2.57
C TYR A 17 1.35 -2.58 1.89
N VAL A 18 0.75 -1.40 1.83
CA VAL A 18 1.30 -0.21 1.19
C VAL A 18 1.94 0.67 2.25
N THR A 19 3.26 0.86 2.17
CA THR A 19 4.02 1.65 3.15
C THR A 19 3.76 3.16 3.03
N GLY A 20 3.88 3.88 4.14
CA GLY A 20 3.75 5.34 4.22
C GLY A 20 2.33 5.81 4.62
N PRO A 21 2.21 7.05 5.09
CA PRO A 21 0.96 7.55 5.67
C PRO A 21 -0.09 7.89 4.60
N CYS A 22 -1.36 7.69 4.95
CA CYS A 22 -2.48 8.22 4.19
C CYS A 22 -2.40 9.76 4.11
N PRO A 23 -2.51 10.38 2.92
CA PRO A 23 -2.45 11.84 2.77
C PRO A 23 -3.62 12.57 3.44
N LYS A 24 -4.71 11.86 3.78
CA LYS A 24 -5.92 12.44 4.39
C LYS A 24 -5.95 12.35 5.91
N CYS A 25 -5.60 11.21 6.48
CA CYS A 25 -5.69 10.97 7.93
C CYS A 25 -4.34 10.71 8.61
N SER A 26 -3.25 10.68 7.84
CA SER A 26 -1.87 10.47 8.30
C SER A 26 -1.58 9.11 8.98
N LYS A 27 -2.54 8.18 9.00
CA LYS A 27 -2.35 6.81 9.51
C LYS A 27 -1.64 5.93 8.49
N GLU A 28 -0.83 4.99 8.99
CA GLU A 28 -0.10 3.99 8.19
C GLU A 28 -0.87 2.66 8.17
N GLU A 29 -2.03 2.67 7.52
CA GLU A 29 -2.86 1.48 7.35
C GLU A 29 -3.41 1.51 5.93
N ARG A 30 -2.57 1.18 4.95
CA ARG A 30 -2.95 1.21 3.52
C ARG A 30 -2.78 -0.16 2.87
N GLY A 31 -3.77 -0.56 2.09
CA GLY A 31 -3.78 -1.79 1.30
C GLY A 31 -3.67 -1.51 -0.19
N LEU A 32 -3.04 -2.43 -0.92
CA LEU A 32 -2.99 -2.40 -2.38
C LEU A 32 -4.39 -2.71 -2.92
N VAL A 33 -4.85 -1.92 -3.88
CA VAL A 33 -6.10 -2.17 -4.60
C VAL A 33 -5.86 -2.23 -6.10
N MET A 34 -6.66 -3.04 -6.78
CA MET A 34 -6.73 -3.10 -8.24
C MET A 34 -8.09 -2.56 -8.69
N PHE A 35 -8.08 -1.63 -9.63
CA PHE A 35 -9.29 -1.07 -10.23
C PHE A 35 -9.77 -1.94 -11.40
N GLU A 36 -11.00 -1.67 -11.89
CA GLU A 36 -11.60 -2.41 -13.01
C GLU A 36 -10.81 -2.31 -14.32
N ASP A 37 -10.06 -1.22 -14.52
CA ASP A 37 -9.18 -1.00 -15.67
C ASP A 37 -7.78 -1.62 -15.47
N TYR A 38 -7.61 -2.50 -14.50
CA TYR A 38 -6.34 -3.11 -14.09
C TYR A 38 -5.28 -2.12 -13.59
N ALA A 39 -5.66 -0.86 -13.37
CA ALA A 39 -4.79 0.10 -12.69
C ALA A 39 -4.59 -0.34 -11.23
N LEU A 40 -3.41 -0.03 -10.69
CA LEU A 40 -3.10 -0.26 -9.30
C LEU A 40 -3.19 1.04 -8.50
N GLY A 41 -3.46 0.91 -7.21
CA GLY A 41 -3.50 2.03 -6.30
C GLY A 41 -3.48 1.57 -4.86
N TRP A 42 -3.94 2.44 -3.98
CA TRP A 42 -4.00 2.18 -2.56
C TRP A 42 -5.35 2.61 -1.99
N GLU A 43 -5.80 1.89 -0.96
CA GLU A 43 -6.90 2.28 -0.10
C GLU A 43 -6.40 2.44 1.33
N CYS A 44 -6.80 3.51 2.01
CA CYS A 44 -6.57 3.66 3.43
C CYS A 44 -7.64 2.92 4.21
N LEU A 45 -7.23 1.90 4.94
CA LEU A 45 -8.09 1.04 5.73
C LEU A 45 -8.70 1.77 6.95
N SER A 46 -8.09 2.87 7.39
CA SER A 46 -8.63 3.65 8.52
C SER A 46 -9.75 4.62 8.15
N CYS A 47 -9.73 5.21 6.95
CA CYS A 47 -10.67 6.29 6.58
C CYS A 47 -11.31 6.14 5.19
N GLY A 48 -11.00 5.06 4.47
CA GLY A 48 -11.56 4.73 3.15
C GLY A 48 -11.08 5.62 2.00
N GLU A 49 -10.03 6.42 2.21
CA GLU A 49 -9.46 7.22 1.12
C GLU A 49 -8.78 6.32 0.09
N ILE A 50 -9.02 6.57 -1.20
CA ILE A 50 -8.48 5.76 -2.29
C ILE A 50 -7.66 6.67 -3.22
N GLY A 51 -6.49 6.19 -3.62
CA GLY A 51 -5.65 6.88 -4.60
C GLY A 51 -5.13 5.93 -5.68
N ARG A 52 -4.99 6.44 -6.91
CA ARG A 52 -4.31 5.73 -8.00
C ARG A 52 -2.80 5.91 -7.89
N ALA A 53 -2.05 4.90 -8.30
CA ALA A 53 -0.60 4.95 -8.40
C ALA A 53 -0.18 4.93 -9.86
N ASP A 54 0.82 5.74 -10.20
CA ASP A 54 1.46 5.70 -11.53
C ASP A 54 2.44 4.52 -11.60
N ARG A 55 3.06 4.17 -10.47
CA ARG A 55 4.02 3.06 -10.35
C ARG A 55 3.94 2.35 -9.00
N VAL A 56 4.15 1.04 -9.04
CA VAL A 56 4.26 0.19 -7.85
C VAL A 56 5.68 -0.35 -7.75
N GLU A 57 6.31 -0.10 -6.61
CA GLU A 57 7.59 -0.69 -6.23
C GLU A 57 7.35 -1.83 -5.24
N TRP A 58 7.73 -3.04 -5.63
CA TRP A 58 7.52 -4.23 -4.82
C TRP A 58 8.65 -4.39 -3.80
N ILE A 59 8.28 -4.51 -2.53
CA ILE A 59 9.15 -4.90 -1.45
C ILE A 59 9.07 -6.42 -1.32
N GLU A 60 10.19 -7.08 -1.57
CA GLU A 60 10.37 -8.52 -1.36
C GLU A 60 10.64 -8.80 0.14
N GLY A 61 10.19 -9.95 0.63
CA GLY A 61 10.36 -10.35 2.03
C GLY A 61 9.12 -10.11 2.91
N ARG A 62 9.28 -10.37 4.21
CA ARG A 62 8.19 -10.34 5.18
C ARG A 62 7.85 -8.91 5.58
N ASP A 63 6.56 -8.63 5.66
CA ASP A 63 6.03 -7.40 6.24
C ASP A 63 6.35 -7.36 7.74
N PRO A 64 7.12 -6.37 8.23
CA PRO A 64 7.45 -6.27 9.64
C PRO A 64 6.21 -6.08 10.52
N ALA A 65 5.10 -5.54 10.00
CA ALA A 65 3.85 -5.43 10.73
C ALA A 65 3.12 -6.78 10.89
N LEU A 66 3.53 -7.81 10.13
CA LEU A 66 3.06 -9.19 10.24
C LEU A 66 4.14 -10.11 10.82
N ALA A 67 5.25 -9.57 11.33
CA ALA A 67 6.36 -10.36 11.88
C ALA A 67 5.92 -11.15 13.14
N ASP A 68 5.00 -10.58 13.92
CA ASP A 68 4.50 -11.16 15.17
C ASP A 68 3.38 -12.20 14.96
N LEU A 69 2.96 -12.47 13.71
CA LEU A 69 1.93 -13.48 13.39
C LEU A 69 2.51 -14.88 13.10
N ASP A 70 3.82 -15.09 13.28
CA ASP A 70 4.42 -16.43 13.33
C ASP A 70 4.47 -16.94 14.78
N ASP A 71 3.32 -17.29 15.33
CA ASP A 71 3.21 -18.23 16.45
C ASP A 71 1.84 -18.91 16.29
N GLU A 72 1.81 -19.96 15.44
CA GLU A 72 0.81 -21.04 15.36
C GLU A 72 0.85 -21.66 13.95
N SER A 73 1.88 -22.45 13.70
CA SER A 73 1.88 -23.50 12.67
C SER A 73 2.61 -24.69 13.25
N GLU A 74 1.85 -25.62 13.85
CA GLU A 74 2.35 -26.93 14.32
C GLU A 74 2.81 -27.82 13.17
#